data_AF-A0AA35S4D4-F1
#
_entry.id   AF-A0AA35S4D4-F1
#
_cell.length_a   1.000
_cell.length_b   1.000
_cell.length_c   1.000
_cell.angle_alpha   90.00
_cell.angle_beta   90.00
_cell.angle_gamma   90.00
#
_symmetry.space_group_name_H-M   'P 1'
#
loop_
_entity.id
_entity.type
_entity.pdbx_description
1 polymer ?
#
loop_
_entity_poly.entity_id
_entity_poly.type
_entity_poly.pdbx_seq_one_letter_code
_entity_poly.pdbx_strand_id
1 'polypeptide(L)'
;MECLPNATSQIVVYVNGKEVIERQPDPETTLLYFLRNKLHLTGSKLGCGEGGCGACTVMVSSYNREEDVIRHVAVNACLTPLCSVAGMAITTVEGIGSTRTSLHPVQERIAKAHGSQCGFCTPGFVMSMYTLLRNNPTPSEEEIEAAFEGNLCRCTGYRSILEGYKTFAKGCCKKGKTCCQNEQNTDNEQGSPQLFDASEFTPLDPSQEPIFPPALQLREAERPLGVKGPRVQWYRPSSLDQLLALRVKFPHHTNRDWPKYRIVAGNSEIGSY
;
A
#
# COMPACT_ATOMS: atom_id res chain seq x y z
N MET A 1 18.43 15.59 29.39
CA MET A 1 16.97 15.53 29.66
C MET A 1 16.28 15.12 28.37
N GLU A 2 15.87 13.86 28.29
CA GLU A 2 15.17 13.27 27.14
C GLU A 2 13.95 14.10 26.75
N CYS A 3 13.75 14.36 25.45
CA CYS A 3 12.62 15.16 24.96
C CYS A 3 11.27 14.44 25.14
N LEU A 4 11.28 13.12 25.26
CA LEU A 4 10.14 12.26 25.53
C LEU A 4 10.59 11.19 26.54
N PRO A 5 10.10 11.18 27.78
CA PRO A 5 10.43 10.13 28.73
C PRO A 5 9.94 8.77 28.23
N ASN A 6 10.72 7.71 28.45
CA ASN A 6 10.45 6.33 27.99
C ASN A 6 10.36 6.15 26.46
N ALA A 7 10.92 7.08 25.67
CA ALA A 7 10.94 6.94 24.22
C ALA A 7 11.90 5.84 23.78
N THR A 8 11.44 4.99 22.85
CA THR A 8 12.33 4.06 22.15
C THR A 8 13.05 4.79 21.00
N SER A 9 14.27 4.36 20.68
CA SER A 9 15.03 4.79 19.50
C SER A 9 15.07 3.75 18.38
N GLN A 10 14.50 2.57 18.61
CA GLN A 10 14.43 1.48 17.64
C GLN A 10 13.06 1.44 16.98
N ILE A 11 13.03 1.08 15.70
CA ILE A 11 11.80 0.84 14.95
C ILE A 11 11.59 -0.66 14.85
N VAL A 12 10.45 -1.13 15.36
CA VAL A 12 9.95 -2.48 15.11
C VAL A 12 8.82 -2.36 14.09
N VAL A 13 8.94 -3.06 12.97
CA VAL A 13 7.93 -3.10 11.90
C VAL A 13 7.81 -4.54 11.41
N TYR A 14 6.61 -4.95 11.03
CA TYR A 14 6.42 -6.25 10.38
C TYR A 14 6.42 -6.07 8.87
N VAL A 15 7.17 -6.88 8.14
CA VAL A 15 7.19 -6.86 6.67
C VAL A 15 6.91 -8.25 6.14
N ASN A 16 5.82 -8.41 5.39
CA ASN A 16 5.34 -9.70 4.88
C ASN A 16 5.26 -10.77 5.99
N GLY A 17 4.71 -10.39 7.15
CA GLY A 17 4.56 -11.26 8.32
C GLY A 17 5.82 -11.48 9.18
N LYS A 18 6.98 -10.99 8.75
CA LYS A 18 8.24 -11.13 9.50
C LYS A 18 8.55 -9.89 10.32
N GLU A 19 8.92 -10.07 11.58
CA GLU A 19 9.39 -8.97 12.42
C GLU A 19 10.74 -8.45 11.92
N VAL A 20 10.85 -7.14 11.80
CA VAL A 20 12.08 -6.44 11.43
C VAL A 20 12.35 -5.34 12.46
N ILE A 21 13.56 -5.36 13.02
CA ILE A 21 14.02 -4.39 14.01
C ILE A 21 15.13 -3.55 13.38
N GLU A 22 14.86 -2.27 13.15
CA GLU A 22 15.87 -1.28 12.76
C GLU A 22 16.37 -0.57 14.02
N ARG A 23 17.64 -0.82 14.36
CA ARG A 23 18.26 -0.36 15.61
C ARG A 23 18.86 1.03 15.49
N GLN A 24 19.22 1.46 14.28
CA GLN A 24 19.80 2.76 14.00
C GLN A 24 19.05 3.44 12.86
N PRO A 25 17.74 3.71 13.04
CA PRO A 25 16.94 4.32 12.00
C PRO A 25 17.39 5.75 11.72
N ASP A 26 17.38 6.12 10.45
CA ASP A 26 17.49 7.52 10.02
C ASP A 26 16.08 8.06 9.74
N PRO A 27 15.65 9.18 10.36
CA PRO A 27 14.37 9.82 10.09
C PRO A 27 14.08 10.11 8.61
N GLU A 28 15.13 10.28 7.81
CA GLU A 28 15.02 10.59 6.39
C GLU A 28 14.85 9.34 5.51
N THR A 29 14.97 8.14 6.10
CA THR A 29 14.76 6.89 5.37
C THR A 29 13.29 6.71 5.02
N THR A 30 13.00 6.63 3.73
CA THR A 30 11.66 6.27 3.23
C THR A 30 11.44 4.77 3.33
N LEU A 31 10.18 4.36 3.47
CA LEU A 31 9.78 2.96 3.48
C LEU A 31 10.23 2.25 2.20
N LEU A 32 10.13 2.90 1.03
CA LEU A 32 10.58 2.34 -0.23
C LEU A 32 12.08 2.04 -0.23
N TYR A 33 12.90 2.98 0.24
CA TYR A 33 14.35 2.76 0.36
C TYR A 33 14.64 1.61 1.30
N PHE A 34 13.97 1.56 2.46
CA PHE A 34 14.13 0.49 3.43
C PHE A 34 13.81 -0.89 2.83
N LEU A 35 12.65 -1.05 2.19
CA LEU A 35 12.24 -2.30 1.55
C LEU A 35 13.26 -2.78 0.52
N ARG A 36 13.72 -1.89 -0.35
CA ARG A 36 14.58 -2.25 -1.49
C ARG A 36 16.05 -2.43 -1.11
N ASN A 37 16.59 -1.50 -0.32
CA ASN A 37 18.03 -1.40 -0.08
C ASN A 37 18.45 -2.11 1.21
N LYS A 38 17.58 -2.21 2.21
CA LYS A 38 17.89 -2.89 3.48
C LYS A 38 17.33 -4.32 3.51
N LEU A 39 16.10 -4.52 3.00
CA LEU A 39 15.43 -5.83 3.02
C LEU A 39 15.51 -6.59 1.70
N HIS A 40 16.03 -5.97 0.64
CA HIS A 40 16.15 -6.56 -0.70
C HIS A 40 14.82 -7.06 -1.30
N LEU A 41 13.69 -6.49 -0.84
CA LEU A 41 12.36 -6.66 -1.42
C LEU A 41 12.20 -5.65 -2.55
N THR A 42 12.56 -6.07 -3.76
CA THR A 42 12.69 -5.18 -4.91
C THR A 42 11.43 -5.08 -5.77
N GLY A 43 10.34 -5.76 -5.38
CA GLY A 43 9.04 -5.77 -6.04
C GLY A 43 8.41 -4.39 -6.11
N SER A 44 8.34 -3.65 -4.99
CA SER A 44 7.93 -2.23 -4.99
C SER A 44 8.96 -1.37 -5.71
N LYS A 45 8.51 -0.50 -6.62
CA LYS A 45 9.38 0.25 -7.55
C LYS A 45 9.41 1.74 -7.28
N LEU A 46 10.56 2.37 -7.51
CA LEU A 46 10.67 3.83 -7.57
C LEU A 46 10.36 4.30 -9.00
N GLY A 47 9.23 4.99 -9.18
CA GLY A 47 8.83 5.60 -10.45
C GLY A 47 9.11 7.11 -10.47
N CYS A 48 8.30 7.89 -9.75
CA CYS A 48 8.41 9.35 -9.70
C CYS A 48 9.03 9.90 -8.40
N GLY A 49 8.81 9.26 -7.24
CA GLY A 49 9.31 9.73 -5.94
C GLY A 49 8.40 10.74 -5.22
N GLU A 50 7.34 11.20 -5.86
CA GLU A 50 6.44 12.28 -5.40
C GLU A 50 4.97 11.82 -5.23
N GLY A 51 4.73 10.50 -5.19
CA GLY A 51 3.39 9.92 -4.97
C GLY A 51 2.48 9.82 -6.21
N GLY A 52 2.78 10.52 -7.31
CA GLY A 52 1.87 10.57 -8.48
C GLY A 52 1.72 9.29 -9.33
N CYS A 53 2.68 8.36 -9.31
CA CYS A 53 2.66 7.20 -10.23
C CYS A 53 2.15 5.88 -9.65
N GLY A 54 2.09 5.73 -8.32
CA GLY A 54 1.66 4.48 -7.66
C GLY A 54 2.55 3.25 -7.86
N ALA A 55 3.69 3.33 -8.55
CA ALA A 55 4.57 2.17 -8.77
C ALA A 55 5.18 1.60 -7.46
N CYS A 56 5.16 2.41 -6.40
CA CYS A 56 5.66 2.07 -5.07
C CYS A 56 4.55 1.69 -4.08
N THR A 57 3.32 1.44 -4.53
CA THR A 57 2.21 1.13 -3.63
C THR A 57 2.50 -0.14 -2.81
N VAL A 58 2.26 -0.04 -1.50
CA VAL A 58 2.29 -1.14 -0.54
C VAL A 58 1.07 -1.02 0.38
N MET A 59 0.69 -2.10 1.05
CA MET A 59 -0.37 -2.04 2.06
C MET A 59 0.24 -1.86 3.44
N VAL A 60 -0.24 -0.86 4.18
CA VAL A 60 0.03 -0.67 5.61
C VAL A 60 -1.19 -1.16 6.39
N SER A 61 -0.95 -2.02 7.35
CA SER A 61 -1.95 -2.49 8.30
C SER A 61 -1.62 -2.02 9.70
N SER A 62 -2.60 -1.46 10.39
CA SER A 62 -2.49 -1.03 11.78
C SER A 62 -3.69 -1.54 12.58
N TYR A 63 -3.49 -1.72 13.87
CA TYR A 63 -4.55 -2.16 14.78
C TYR A 63 -5.04 -0.95 15.58
N ASN A 64 -6.32 -0.62 15.41
CA ASN A 64 -7.00 0.39 16.20
C ASN A 64 -7.53 -0.26 17.49
N ARG A 65 -6.91 0.10 18.62
CA ARG A 65 -7.25 -0.46 19.95
C ARG A 65 -8.59 0.04 20.49
N GLU A 66 -9.00 1.24 20.12
CA GLU A 66 -10.26 1.83 20.62
C GLU A 66 -11.47 1.14 19.98
N GLU A 67 -11.33 0.76 18.71
CA GLU A 67 -12.39 0.12 17.93
C GLU A 67 -12.25 -1.41 17.85
N ASP A 68 -11.14 -1.97 18.33
CA ASP A 68 -10.78 -3.40 18.18
C ASP A 68 -10.81 -3.88 16.72
N VAL A 69 -10.28 -3.07 15.78
CA VAL A 69 -10.26 -3.38 14.35
C VAL A 69 -8.87 -3.24 13.73
N ILE A 70 -8.58 -4.08 12.76
CA ILE A 70 -7.41 -3.91 11.88
C ILE A 70 -7.84 -3.05 10.70
N ARG A 71 -7.07 -2.00 10.41
CA ARG A 71 -7.27 -1.14 9.24
C ARG A 71 -6.19 -1.42 8.20
N HIS A 72 -6.58 -1.55 6.94
CA HIS A 72 -5.68 -1.76 5.80
C HIS A 72 -5.75 -0.56 4.85
N VAL A 73 -4.60 0.05 4.56
CA VAL A 73 -4.52 1.25 3.71
C VAL A 73 -3.40 1.10 2.69
N ALA A 74 -3.68 1.45 1.44
CA ALA A 74 -2.69 1.50 0.38
C ALA A 74 -1.92 2.83 0.50
N VAL A 75 -0.59 2.76 0.49
CA VAL A 75 0.26 3.96 0.62
C VAL A 75 1.37 3.98 -0.41
N ASN A 76 1.80 5.17 -0.81
CA ASN A 76 3.02 5.36 -1.59
C ASN A 76 4.24 5.20 -0.67
N ALA A 77 4.98 4.10 -0.80
CA ALA A 77 6.15 3.85 0.04
C ALA A 77 7.27 4.90 -0.14
N CYS A 78 7.32 5.60 -1.28
CA CYS A 78 8.33 6.64 -1.53
C CYS A 78 8.17 7.87 -0.64
N LEU A 79 6.95 8.21 -0.23
CA LEU A 79 6.66 9.36 0.63
C LEU A 79 6.46 8.98 2.10
N THR A 80 6.43 7.69 2.42
CA THR A 80 6.19 7.20 3.78
C THR A 80 7.50 7.14 4.56
N PRO A 81 7.73 7.97 5.60
CA PRO A 81 8.93 7.83 6.43
C PRO A 81 8.92 6.51 7.20
N LEU A 82 10.05 5.82 7.31
CA LEU A 82 10.13 4.56 8.08
C LEU A 82 9.71 4.76 9.55
N CYS A 83 10.02 5.93 10.12
CA CYS A 83 9.65 6.29 11.48
C CYS A 83 8.13 6.38 11.71
N SER A 84 7.33 6.67 10.68
CA SER A 84 5.87 6.80 10.84
C SER A 84 5.19 5.44 10.98
N VAL A 85 5.75 4.40 10.37
CA VAL A 85 5.17 3.03 10.35
C VAL A 85 5.69 2.12 11.47
N ALA A 86 6.38 2.67 12.47
CA ALA A 86 6.82 1.90 13.63
C ALA A 86 5.61 1.30 14.38
N GLY A 87 5.62 -0.01 14.59
CA GLY A 87 4.51 -0.77 15.19
C GLY A 87 3.40 -1.18 14.21
N MET A 88 3.61 -1.04 12.90
CA MET A 88 2.64 -1.43 11.88
C MET A 88 3.13 -2.65 11.09
N ALA A 89 2.24 -3.22 10.27
CA ALA A 89 2.56 -4.31 9.35
C ALA A 89 2.49 -3.85 7.90
N ILE A 90 3.56 -4.09 7.16
CA ILE A 90 3.73 -3.76 5.74
C ILE A 90 3.58 -5.03 4.92
N THR A 91 2.71 -4.99 3.92
CA THR A 91 2.61 -6.04 2.91
C THR A 91 3.04 -5.49 1.57
N THR A 92 3.97 -6.18 0.93
CA THR A 92 4.49 -5.87 -0.42
C THR A 92 3.98 -6.89 -1.42
N VAL A 93 4.29 -6.70 -2.71
CA VAL A 93 3.86 -7.64 -3.76
C VAL A 93 4.41 -9.05 -3.53
N GLU A 94 5.59 -9.18 -2.93
CA GLU A 94 6.19 -10.46 -2.56
C GLU A 94 5.46 -11.13 -1.37
N GLY A 95 4.75 -10.34 -0.56
CA GLY A 95 4.07 -10.81 0.65
C GLY A 95 2.74 -11.52 0.39
N ILE A 96 2.10 -11.27 -0.76
CA ILE A 96 0.79 -11.85 -1.09
C ILE A 96 0.92 -13.14 -1.91
N GLY A 97 2.05 -13.37 -2.55
CA GLY A 97 2.25 -14.51 -3.44
C GLY A 97 3.51 -14.39 -4.30
N SER A 98 3.97 -15.52 -4.83
CA SER A 98 5.14 -15.60 -5.71
C SER A 98 5.08 -16.83 -6.60
N THR A 99 5.86 -16.85 -7.68
CA THR A 99 6.01 -18.04 -8.55
C THR A 99 6.71 -19.22 -7.86
N ARG A 100 7.35 -19.01 -6.71
CA ARG A 100 7.98 -20.07 -5.90
C ARG A 100 7.01 -20.72 -4.92
N THR A 101 5.92 -20.03 -4.61
CA THR A 101 4.87 -20.49 -3.70
C THR A 101 3.60 -20.70 -4.50
N SER A 102 2.68 -19.74 -4.42
CA SER A 102 1.50 -19.64 -5.27
C SER A 102 1.27 -18.18 -5.60
N LEU A 103 0.75 -17.91 -6.79
CA LEU A 103 0.31 -16.57 -7.16
C LEU A 103 -1.00 -16.26 -6.44
N HIS A 104 -1.10 -15.06 -5.90
CA HIS A 104 -2.38 -14.54 -5.43
C HIS A 104 -3.34 -14.39 -6.62
N PRO A 105 -4.66 -14.59 -6.48
CA PRO A 105 -5.62 -14.36 -7.57
C PRO A 105 -5.47 -12.99 -8.24
N VAL A 106 -5.10 -11.94 -7.48
CA VAL A 106 -4.80 -10.61 -8.03
C VAL A 106 -3.61 -10.65 -8.99
N GLN A 107 -2.52 -11.33 -8.63
CA GLN A 107 -1.34 -11.48 -9.49
C GLN A 107 -1.65 -12.34 -10.72
N GLU A 108 -2.42 -13.41 -10.56
CA GLU A 108 -2.82 -14.30 -11.65
C GLU A 108 -3.65 -13.56 -12.70
N ARG A 109 -4.71 -12.87 -12.27
CA ARG A 109 -5.69 -12.27 -13.18
C ARG A 109 -5.08 -11.14 -14.01
N ILE A 110 -4.27 -10.25 -13.42
CA ILE A 110 -3.60 -9.19 -14.19
C ILE A 110 -2.60 -9.75 -15.21
N ALA A 111 -1.95 -10.88 -14.91
CA ALA A 111 -1.03 -11.52 -15.84
C ALA A 111 -1.77 -12.21 -16.99
N LYS A 112 -2.74 -13.07 -16.68
CA LYS A 112 -3.51 -13.83 -17.68
C LYS A 112 -4.42 -12.95 -18.54
N ALA A 113 -4.91 -11.83 -18.02
CA ALA A 113 -5.71 -10.86 -18.79
C ALA A 113 -4.87 -9.90 -19.64
N HIS A 114 -3.56 -10.14 -19.78
CA HIS A 114 -2.62 -9.28 -20.54
C HIS A 114 -2.53 -7.85 -19.99
N GLY A 115 -2.78 -7.67 -18.69
CA GLY A 115 -2.67 -6.40 -17.96
C GLY A 115 -1.23 -6.00 -17.61
N SER A 116 -0.22 -6.74 -18.09
CA SER A 116 1.20 -6.45 -17.88
C SER A 116 1.98 -6.58 -19.18
N GLN A 117 2.71 -5.52 -19.55
CA GLN A 117 3.64 -5.51 -20.70
C GLN A 117 5.08 -5.34 -20.23
N CYS A 118 5.52 -4.11 -19.96
CA CYS A 118 6.86 -3.88 -19.41
C CYS A 118 7.02 -4.34 -17.94
N GLY A 119 5.91 -4.61 -17.25
CA GLY A 119 5.88 -5.11 -15.88
C GLY A 119 6.18 -4.10 -14.76
N PHE A 120 6.70 -2.90 -15.07
CA PHE A 120 7.21 -1.99 -14.04
C PHE A 120 6.13 -1.45 -13.09
N CYS A 121 4.96 -1.09 -13.61
CA CYS A 121 3.84 -0.58 -12.82
C CYS A 121 3.01 -1.69 -12.15
N THR A 122 3.15 -2.94 -12.61
CA THR A 122 2.30 -4.07 -12.19
C THR A 122 2.28 -4.30 -10.69
N PRO A 123 3.41 -4.26 -9.95
CA PRO A 123 3.38 -4.37 -8.49
C PRO A 123 2.49 -3.31 -7.81
N GLY A 124 2.49 -2.08 -8.32
CA GLY A 124 1.65 -1.00 -7.79
C GLY A 124 0.16 -1.29 -7.96
N PHE A 125 -0.26 -1.66 -9.18
CA PHE A 125 -1.64 -2.07 -9.45
C PHE A 125 -2.08 -3.28 -8.65
N VAL A 126 -1.20 -4.28 -8.52
CA VAL A 126 -1.45 -5.47 -7.69
C VAL A 126 -1.71 -5.07 -6.24
N MET A 127 -0.88 -4.21 -5.66
CA MET A 127 -1.05 -3.82 -4.26
C MET A 127 -2.25 -2.90 -4.03
N SER A 128 -2.62 -2.03 -4.98
CA SER A 128 -3.86 -1.25 -4.92
C SER A 128 -5.09 -2.16 -4.93
N MET A 129 -5.16 -3.10 -5.89
CA MET A 129 -6.28 -4.03 -6.00
C MET A 129 -6.35 -4.97 -4.78
N TYR A 130 -5.21 -5.48 -4.34
CA TYR A 130 -5.12 -6.32 -3.15
C TYR A 130 -5.66 -5.60 -1.91
N THR A 131 -5.26 -4.35 -1.70
CA THR A 131 -5.73 -3.57 -0.55
C THR A 131 -7.22 -3.29 -0.62
N LEU A 132 -7.77 -3.03 -1.82
CA LEU A 132 -9.21 -2.90 -2.02
C LEU A 132 -9.94 -4.17 -1.59
N LEU A 133 -9.50 -5.35 -2.06
CA LEU A 133 -10.11 -6.64 -1.71
C LEU A 133 -10.04 -6.97 -0.23
N ARG A 134 -8.97 -6.54 0.46
CA ARG A 134 -8.82 -6.69 1.91
C ARG A 134 -9.84 -5.87 2.70
N ASN A 135 -10.35 -4.77 2.13
CA ASN A 135 -11.36 -3.92 2.75
C ASN A 135 -12.78 -4.24 2.26
N ASN A 136 -12.93 -4.68 1.01
CA ASN A 136 -14.18 -5.10 0.40
C ASN A 136 -13.91 -6.29 -0.53
N PRO A 137 -14.18 -7.54 -0.09
CA PRO A 137 -13.93 -8.74 -0.90
C PRO A 137 -14.78 -8.86 -2.18
N THR A 138 -15.84 -8.05 -2.30
CA THR A 138 -16.74 -8.05 -3.46
C THR A 138 -17.02 -6.60 -3.92
N PRO A 139 -16.01 -5.90 -4.45
CA PRO A 139 -16.13 -4.49 -4.80
C PRO A 139 -17.04 -4.26 -6.01
N SER A 140 -17.47 -3.02 -6.25
CA SER A 140 -18.08 -2.60 -7.52
C SER A 140 -17.00 -2.31 -8.58
N GLU A 141 -17.39 -2.17 -9.85
CA GLU A 141 -16.45 -1.76 -10.90
C GLU A 141 -15.91 -0.34 -10.65
N GLU A 142 -16.75 0.55 -10.14
CA GLU A 142 -16.38 1.93 -9.80
C GLU A 142 -15.36 1.98 -8.66
N GLU A 143 -15.51 1.12 -7.64
CA GLU A 143 -14.53 1.02 -6.56
C GLU A 143 -13.17 0.50 -7.07
N ILE A 144 -13.17 -0.41 -8.04
CA ILE A 144 -11.96 -0.91 -8.69
C ILE A 144 -11.28 0.21 -9.48
N GLU A 145 -12.02 0.98 -10.26
CA GLU A 145 -11.48 2.12 -11.02
C GLU A 145 -10.93 3.20 -10.10
N ALA A 146 -11.66 3.55 -9.03
CA ALA A 146 -11.23 4.52 -8.03
C ALA A 146 -9.94 4.09 -7.33
N ALA A 147 -9.76 2.79 -7.05
CA ALA A 147 -8.53 2.27 -6.45
C ALA A 147 -7.29 2.45 -7.34
N PHE A 148 -7.44 2.75 -8.63
CA PHE A 148 -6.35 2.93 -9.58
C PHE A 148 -6.08 4.39 -9.98
N GLU A 149 -6.81 5.37 -9.44
CA GLU A 149 -6.60 6.80 -9.72
C GLU A 149 -5.15 7.24 -9.45
N GLY A 150 -4.48 6.62 -8.48
CA GLY A 150 -3.08 6.87 -8.13
C GLY A 150 -2.06 5.99 -8.87
N ASN A 151 -2.45 5.17 -9.84
CA ASN A 151 -1.57 4.22 -10.54
C ASN A 151 -1.43 4.55 -12.03
N LEU A 152 -0.22 4.84 -12.48
CA LEU A 152 0.05 5.17 -13.88
C LEU A 152 0.64 3.99 -14.66
N CYS A 153 0.12 3.74 -15.85
CA CYS A 153 0.67 2.80 -16.82
C CYS A 153 0.87 3.47 -18.18
N ARG A 154 2.07 3.28 -18.77
CA ARG A 154 2.39 3.83 -20.09
C ARG A 154 2.20 2.83 -21.25
N CYS A 155 2.05 1.54 -20.95
CA CYS A 155 2.11 0.49 -21.97
C CYS A 155 0.73 -0.11 -22.32
N THR A 156 -0.10 -0.40 -21.32
CA THR A 156 -1.30 -1.23 -21.51
C THR A 156 -2.53 -0.48 -22.00
N GLY A 157 -2.55 0.85 -21.87
CA GLY A 157 -3.75 1.65 -22.09
C GLY A 157 -4.88 1.34 -21.08
N TYR A 158 -4.56 0.74 -19.93
CA TYR A 158 -5.44 0.40 -18.80
C TYR A 158 -6.53 -0.65 -19.05
N ARG A 159 -7.07 -0.76 -20.27
CA ARG A 159 -8.18 -1.67 -20.62
C ARG A 159 -7.99 -3.09 -20.08
N SER A 160 -6.86 -3.73 -20.39
CA SER A 160 -6.58 -5.11 -19.97
C SER A 160 -6.42 -5.28 -18.45
N ILE A 161 -5.97 -4.23 -17.75
CA ILE A 161 -5.89 -4.24 -16.27
C ILE A 161 -7.29 -4.23 -15.68
N LEU A 162 -8.15 -3.32 -16.17
CA LEU A 162 -9.54 -3.20 -15.73
C LEU A 162 -10.36 -4.45 -16.06
N GLU A 163 -10.27 -4.97 -17.29
CA GLU A 163 -10.95 -6.21 -17.68
C GLU A 163 -10.56 -7.39 -16.79
N GLY A 164 -9.27 -7.55 -16.49
CA GLY A 164 -8.79 -8.59 -15.59
C GLY A 164 -9.34 -8.45 -14.17
N TYR A 165 -9.37 -7.24 -13.61
CA TYR A 165 -9.79 -7.02 -12.23
C TYR A 165 -11.30 -6.89 -12.01
N LYS A 166 -12.07 -6.44 -13.00
CA LYS A 166 -13.55 -6.41 -12.94
C LYS A 166 -14.17 -7.79 -12.75
N THR A 167 -13.41 -8.86 -12.98
CA THR A 167 -13.80 -10.23 -12.63
C THR A 167 -13.91 -10.48 -11.11
N PHE A 168 -13.40 -9.58 -10.26
CA PHE A 168 -13.65 -9.58 -8.82
C PHE A 168 -14.93 -8.86 -8.41
N ALA A 169 -15.54 -8.07 -9.32
CA ALA A 169 -16.66 -7.22 -8.96
C ALA A 169 -17.95 -8.04 -8.72
N LYS A 170 -18.77 -7.59 -7.74
CA LYS A 170 -20.09 -8.18 -7.50
C LYS A 170 -21.03 -7.76 -8.63
N GLY A 171 -21.70 -8.75 -9.21
CA GLY A 171 -22.64 -8.50 -10.29
C GLY A 171 -21.95 -8.48 -11.64
N CYS A 172 -21.40 -9.64 -12.03
CA CYS A 172 -21.41 -10.04 -13.43
C CYS A 172 -22.89 -10.24 -13.87
N CYS A 173 -23.62 -9.13 -13.89
CA CYS A 173 -24.85 -8.97 -14.62
C CYS A 173 -24.47 -8.10 -15.81
N LYS A 174 -24.24 -8.78 -16.93
CA LYS A 174 -25.03 -8.50 -18.12
C LYS A 174 -25.08 -7.00 -18.44
N LYS A 175 -24.11 -6.48 -19.21
CA LYS A 175 -24.60 -5.74 -20.39
C LYS A 175 -25.56 -6.73 -21.04
N GLY A 176 -26.86 -6.41 -20.98
CA GLY A 176 -27.99 -7.34 -20.98
C GLY A 176 -27.95 -8.44 -22.04
N LYS A 177 -29.07 -9.16 -22.18
CA LYS A 177 -29.41 -9.71 -23.50
C LYS A 177 -29.30 -8.65 -24.64
N THR A 178 -29.18 -7.37 -24.29
CA THR A 178 -28.89 -6.21 -25.12
C THR A 178 -27.41 -5.88 -25.42
N CYS A 179 -26.39 -6.52 -24.83
CA CYS A 179 -25.04 -6.51 -25.46
C CYS A 179 -24.95 -7.54 -26.59
N CYS A 180 -25.79 -8.57 -26.49
CA CYS A 180 -25.99 -9.62 -27.49
C CYS A 180 -27.09 -9.27 -28.49
N GLN A 181 -27.35 -7.98 -28.75
CA GLN A 181 -28.23 -7.59 -29.86
C GLN A 181 -27.52 -7.71 -31.21
N ASN A 182 -27.12 -8.94 -31.53
CA ASN A 182 -27.06 -9.44 -32.89
C ASN A 182 -27.81 -10.79 -32.99
N GLU A 183 -28.91 -10.95 -32.24
CA GLU A 183 -29.86 -12.06 -32.46
C GLU A 183 -30.67 -11.91 -33.77
N GLN A 184 -30.31 -10.99 -34.67
CA GLN A 184 -30.80 -10.94 -36.04
C GLN A 184 -29.72 -10.62 -37.08
N ASN A 185 -28.51 -11.14 -36.94
CA ASN A 185 -27.65 -11.32 -38.11
C ASN A 185 -27.26 -12.78 -38.26
N THR A 186 -28.00 -13.46 -39.12
CA THR A 186 -27.55 -14.65 -39.83
C THR A 186 -26.38 -14.26 -40.73
N ASP A 187 -25.22 -14.04 -40.15
CA ASP A 187 -23.97 -13.91 -40.90
C ASP A 187 -22.90 -14.70 -40.15
N ASN A 188 -22.19 -15.53 -40.91
CA ASN A 188 -21.03 -16.31 -40.49
C ASN A 188 -19.86 -15.40 -40.07
N GLU A 189 -20.00 -14.66 -38.97
CA GLU A 189 -18.87 -14.06 -38.28
C GLU A 189 -18.38 -15.05 -37.24
N GLN A 190 -17.29 -15.74 -37.58
CA GLN A 190 -16.48 -16.45 -36.60
C GLN A 190 -16.08 -15.43 -35.53
N GLY A 191 -16.78 -15.44 -34.40
CA GLY A 191 -16.54 -14.52 -33.29
C GLY A 191 -15.05 -14.48 -32.98
N SER A 192 -14.51 -13.27 -32.83
CA SER A 192 -13.10 -13.09 -32.53
C SER A 192 -12.71 -13.92 -31.30
N PRO A 193 -11.53 -14.57 -31.32
CA PRO A 193 -11.11 -15.40 -30.18
C PRO A 193 -10.98 -14.54 -28.93
N GLN A 194 -11.53 -15.03 -27.81
CA GLN A 194 -11.36 -14.39 -26.51
C GLN A 194 -9.87 -14.40 -26.11
N LEU A 195 -9.39 -13.30 -25.53
CA LEU A 195 -7.98 -13.13 -25.17
C LEU A 195 -7.59 -13.89 -23.90
N PHE A 196 -8.55 -14.21 -23.03
CA PHE A 196 -8.37 -15.01 -21.82
C PHE A 196 -9.70 -15.66 -21.42
N ASP A 197 -9.64 -16.79 -20.71
CA ASP A 197 -10.79 -17.46 -20.13
C ASP A 197 -10.88 -17.14 -18.62
N ALA A 198 -11.92 -16.42 -18.23
CA ALA A 198 -12.13 -16.04 -16.83
C ALA A 198 -12.55 -17.22 -15.93
N SER A 199 -13.03 -18.33 -16.52
CA SER A 199 -13.42 -19.53 -15.78
C SER A 199 -12.22 -20.31 -15.24
N GLU A 200 -11.03 -20.09 -15.82
CA GLU A 200 -9.77 -20.70 -15.37
C GLU A 200 -9.12 -19.95 -14.20
N PHE A 201 -9.69 -18.83 -13.74
CA PHE A 201 -9.12 -18.05 -12.65
C PHE A 201 -9.35 -18.71 -11.30
N THR A 202 -8.32 -18.70 -10.47
CA THR A 202 -8.43 -19.12 -9.08
C THR A 202 -9.44 -18.22 -8.35
N PRO A 203 -10.41 -18.79 -7.61
CA PRO A 203 -11.34 -18.00 -6.80
C PRO A 203 -10.58 -17.30 -5.67
N LEU A 204 -11.07 -16.14 -5.26
CA LEU A 204 -10.55 -15.46 -4.07
C LEU A 204 -11.10 -16.16 -2.82
N ASP A 205 -10.20 -16.60 -1.95
CA ASP A 205 -10.55 -17.08 -0.61
C ASP A 205 -10.00 -16.10 0.43
N PRO A 206 -10.84 -15.20 0.97
CA PRO A 206 -10.43 -14.22 1.98
C PRO A 206 -9.90 -14.84 3.27
N SER A 207 -10.17 -16.13 3.54
CA SER A 207 -9.69 -16.82 4.75
C SER A 207 -8.21 -17.19 4.68
N GLN A 208 -7.64 -17.26 3.48
CA GLN A 208 -6.24 -17.64 3.24
C GLN A 208 -5.30 -16.43 3.20
N GLU A 209 -5.82 -15.23 3.47
CA GLU A 209 -5.04 -14.01 3.50
C GLU A 209 -4.01 -14.02 4.65
N PRO A 210 -2.82 -13.41 4.47
CA PRO A 210 -1.85 -13.26 5.55
C PRO A 210 -2.49 -12.63 6.79
N ILE A 211 -2.40 -13.35 7.90
CA ILE A 211 -2.91 -12.90 9.20
C ILE A 211 -2.18 -11.64 9.64
N PHE A 212 -2.90 -10.76 10.33
CA PHE A 212 -2.25 -9.63 10.99
C PHE A 212 -1.34 -10.15 12.12
N PRO A 213 -0.09 -9.66 12.26
CA PRO A 213 0.83 -10.18 13.25
C PRO A 213 0.26 -10.12 14.68
N PRO A 214 0.06 -11.25 15.38
CA PRO A 214 -0.56 -11.26 16.70
C PRO A 214 0.22 -10.43 17.74
N ALA A 215 1.55 -10.37 17.60
CA ALA A 215 2.41 -9.55 18.45
C ALA A 215 2.05 -8.05 18.40
N LEU A 216 1.56 -7.53 17.27
CA LEU A 216 1.12 -6.14 17.15
C LEU A 216 -0.23 -5.88 17.82
N GLN A 217 -1.13 -6.88 17.85
CA GLN A 217 -2.39 -6.79 18.59
C GLN A 217 -2.15 -6.81 20.10
N LEU A 218 -1.35 -7.78 20.55
CA LEU A 218 -1.04 -8.03 21.97
C LEU A 218 -0.11 -6.98 22.59
N ARG A 219 0.53 -6.12 21.78
CA ARG A 219 1.42 -5.07 22.29
C ARG A 219 0.67 -4.18 23.30
N GLU A 220 1.38 -3.67 24.30
CA GLU A 220 0.84 -2.60 25.14
C GLU A 220 0.67 -1.28 24.36
N ALA A 221 0.15 -0.25 25.02
CA ALA A 221 -0.04 1.09 24.45
C ALA A 221 1.22 1.59 23.72
N GLU A 222 1.01 2.40 22.68
CA GLU A 222 2.13 2.92 21.89
C GLU A 222 3.12 3.69 22.75
N ARG A 223 4.39 3.23 22.74
CA ARG A 223 5.49 3.96 23.36
C ARG A 223 5.88 5.13 22.46
N PRO A 224 6.26 6.29 23.03
CA PRO A 224 6.79 7.38 22.24
C PRO A 224 8.05 6.94 21.49
N LEU A 225 8.28 7.52 20.31
CA LEU A 225 9.47 7.26 19.49
C LEU A 225 10.33 8.53 19.45
N GLY A 226 11.64 8.37 19.67
CA GLY A 226 12.63 9.43 19.57
C GLY A 226 13.82 8.93 18.77
N VAL A 227 13.94 9.36 17.52
CA VAL A 227 15.02 8.96 16.61
C VAL A 227 15.86 10.17 16.25
N LYS A 228 17.17 10.03 16.34
CA LYS A 228 18.14 11.07 15.95
C LYS A 228 18.97 10.56 14.79
N GLY A 229 18.74 11.13 13.61
CA GLY A 229 19.58 10.94 12.45
C GLY A 229 20.72 11.96 12.37
N PRO A 230 21.49 11.94 11.28
CA PRO A 230 22.61 12.86 11.07
C PRO A 230 22.17 14.32 10.95
N ARG A 231 21.03 14.57 10.28
CA ARG A 231 20.52 15.93 10.01
C ARG A 231 19.19 16.21 10.69
N VAL A 232 18.33 15.21 10.81
CA VAL A 232 16.95 15.33 11.31
C VAL A 232 16.77 14.59 12.63
N GLN A 233 15.91 15.12 13.49
CA GLN A 233 15.39 14.43 14.66
C GLN A 233 13.89 14.18 14.48
N TRP A 234 13.45 12.96 14.75
CA TRP A 234 12.06 12.56 14.67
C TRP A 234 11.53 12.23 16.06
N TYR A 235 10.37 12.82 16.37
CA TYR A 235 9.65 12.55 17.60
C TYR A 235 8.22 12.13 17.27
N ARG A 236 7.80 10.95 17.75
CA ARG A 236 6.40 10.50 17.71
C ARG A 236 5.84 10.48 19.13
N PRO A 237 5.16 11.54 19.59
CA PRO A 237 4.51 11.53 20.89
C PRO A 237 3.35 10.53 20.89
N SER A 238 3.08 9.91 22.04
CA SER A 238 1.95 8.99 22.22
C SER A 238 0.76 9.61 22.96
N SER A 239 0.88 10.88 23.39
CA SER A 239 -0.19 11.64 24.02
C SER A 239 -0.19 13.11 23.60
N LEU A 240 -1.33 13.78 23.79
CA LEU A 240 -1.45 15.21 23.51
C LEU A 240 -0.50 16.05 24.36
N ASP A 241 -0.34 15.72 25.65
CA ASP A 241 0.57 16.42 26.55
C ASP A 241 2.02 16.36 26.08
N GLN A 242 2.46 15.20 25.58
CA GLN A 242 3.79 15.04 25.01
C GLN A 242 3.97 15.89 23.74
N LEU A 243 2.96 15.94 22.87
CA LEU A 243 2.99 16.80 21.69
C LEU A 243 3.09 18.28 22.06
N LEU A 244 2.31 18.73 23.05
CA LEU A 244 2.34 20.11 23.54
C LEU A 244 3.69 20.44 24.20
N ALA A 245 4.27 19.51 24.96
CA ALA A 245 5.59 19.68 25.55
C ALA A 245 6.69 19.83 24.48
N LEU A 246 6.64 19.05 23.40
CA LEU A 246 7.54 19.21 22.25
C LEU A 246 7.37 20.58 21.58
N ARG A 247 6.12 21.05 21.45
CA ARG A 247 5.80 22.36 20.88
C ARG A 247 6.40 23.51 21.67
N VAL A 248 6.34 23.43 23.01
CA VAL A 248 6.95 24.44 23.90
C VAL A 248 8.47 24.39 23.81
N LYS A 249 9.05 23.18 23.73
CA LYS A 249 10.50 22.99 23.66
C LYS A 249 11.11 23.49 22.35
N PHE A 250 10.41 23.33 21.24
CA PHE A 250 10.85 23.77 19.92
C PHE A 250 9.89 24.85 19.40
N PRO A 251 10.03 26.13 19.78
CA PRO A 251 9.10 27.16 19.33
C PRO A 251 9.24 27.45 17.82
N HIS A 252 8.12 27.73 17.16
CA HIS A 252 8.10 28.30 15.81
C HIS A 252 8.60 29.75 15.87
N HIS A 253 9.58 30.10 15.03
CA HIS A 253 9.94 31.51 14.82
C HIS A 253 8.99 32.15 13.82
N THR A 254 8.61 33.39 14.08
CA THR A 254 7.72 34.22 13.25
C THR A 254 8.45 34.92 12.10
N ASN A 255 9.78 34.84 12.05
CA ASN A 255 10.57 35.36 10.94
C ASN A 255 10.66 34.31 9.81
N ARG A 256 10.62 34.79 8.56
CA ARG A 256 10.46 34.03 7.29
C ARG A 256 11.48 32.93 6.99
N ASP A 257 12.37 32.60 7.92
CA ASP A 257 13.39 31.58 7.80
C ASP A 257 12.95 30.32 8.56
N TRP A 258 12.35 29.39 7.82
CA TRP A 258 12.11 27.96 8.12
C TRP A 258 11.85 27.54 9.59
N PRO A 259 10.72 26.89 9.90
CA PRO A 259 10.40 26.51 11.27
C PRO A 259 11.41 25.49 11.83
N LYS A 260 11.78 25.64 13.12
CA LYS A 260 12.68 24.71 13.84
C LYS A 260 12.15 23.28 13.96
N TYR A 261 10.86 23.07 13.73
CA TYR A 261 10.22 21.76 13.66
C TYR A 261 9.05 21.79 12.67
N ARG A 262 8.64 20.61 12.19
CA ARG A 262 7.45 20.44 11.37
C ARG A 262 6.61 19.31 11.96
N ILE A 263 5.29 19.48 11.97
CA ILE A 263 4.37 18.38 12.28
C ILE A 263 4.16 17.62 10.99
N VAL A 264 4.50 16.34 11.00
CA VAL A 264 4.35 15.45 9.84
C VAL A 264 3.22 14.48 10.14
N ALA A 265 2.16 14.52 9.33
CA ALA A 265 1.11 13.51 9.31
C ALA A 265 1.34 12.57 8.11
N GLY A 266 0.64 12.78 6.99
CA GLY A 266 0.76 11.94 5.78
C GLY A 266 2.03 12.14 4.96
N ASN A 267 2.81 13.20 5.23
CA ASN A 267 4.06 13.55 4.54
C ASN A 267 3.94 13.79 3.01
N SER A 268 2.73 13.91 2.46
CA SER A 268 2.50 14.14 1.02
C SER A 268 2.93 15.52 0.53
N GLU A 269 2.98 16.50 1.42
CA GLU A 269 3.51 17.84 1.14
C GLU A 269 5.00 17.89 1.44
N ILE A 270 5.39 17.64 2.70
CA ILE A 270 6.77 17.80 3.17
C ILE A 270 7.74 16.85 2.45
N GLY A 271 7.34 15.62 2.14
CA GLY A 271 8.19 14.63 1.46
C GLY A 271 8.37 14.89 -0.03
N SER A 272 7.62 15.83 -0.61
CA SER A 272 7.75 16.23 -2.01
C SER A 272 8.72 17.41 -2.20
N TYR A 273 9.14 18.08 -1.11
CA TYR A 273 10.13 19.16 -1.10
C TYR A 273 11.52 18.64 -0.72
#